data_AF-A0A1D6J6I3-F1
#
_entry.id   AF-A0A1D6J6I3-F1
#
_cell.length_a   1.000
_cell.length_b   1.000
_cell.length_c   1.000
_cell.angle_alpha   90.00
_cell.angle_beta   90.00
_cell.angle_gamma   90.00
#
_symmetry.space_group_name_H-M   'P 1'
#
loop_
_entity.id
_entity.type
_entity.pdbx_description
1 polymer ?
#
loop_
_entity_poly.entity_id
_entity_poly.type
_entity_poly.pdbx_seq_one_letter_code
_entity_poly.pdbx_strand_id
1 'polypeptide(L)'
;MARVAGYAVGVAEVTAHISDLRNSLGRRGVKDEGLVVAAELGPEGLTVGNVIAGDHLSLAYDRTPEEILGIVYGTGNPAQHGGFFPQGADGRIARGLLA
;
A
#
# COMPACT_ATOMS: atom_id res chain seq x y z
N MET A 1 8.14 -5.82 -21.20
CA MET A 1 7.76 -5.67 -19.77
C MET A 1 7.39 -7.03 -19.20
N ALA A 2 7.70 -7.29 -17.93
CA ALA A 2 7.41 -8.57 -17.29
C ALA A 2 5.89 -8.79 -17.15
N ARG A 3 5.45 -10.05 -17.33
CA ARG A 3 4.06 -10.49 -17.15
C ARG A 3 3.96 -11.43 -15.96
N VAL A 4 2.77 -11.48 -15.34
CA VAL A 4 2.49 -12.47 -14.30
C VAL A 4 2.28 -13.84 -14.95
N ALA A 5 3.05 -14.84 -14.53
CA ALA A 5 2.99 -16.18 -15.11
C ALA A 5 1.57 -16.76 -15.01
N GLY A 6 1.00 -17.17 -16.15
CA GLY A 6 -0.36 -17.72 -16.22
C GLY A 6 -1.49 -16.68 -16.30
N TYR A 7 -1.18 -15.38 -16.33
CA TYR A 7 -2.19 -14.32 -16.43
C TYR A 7 -1.92 -13.37 -17.60
N ALA A 8 -2.98 -12.75 -18.10
CA ALA A 8 -2.91 -11.79 -19.20
C ALA A 8 -2.48 -10.36 -18.76
N VAL A 9 -2.08 -10.19 -17.50
CA VAL A 9 -1.75 -8.89 -16.88
C VAL A 9 -0.24 -8.67 -16.72
N GLY A 10 0.17 -7.41 -16.73
CA GLY A 10 1.57 -7.02 -16.50
C GLY A 10 1.94 -7.04 -15.01
N VAL A 11 3.22 -7.26 -14.69
CA VAL A 11 3.70 -7.14 -13.29
C VAL A 11 3.52 -5.70 -12.79
N ALA A 12 3.91 -4.70 -13.59
CA ALA A 12 3.76 -3.29 -13.23
C ALA A 12 2.29 -2.87 -13.02
N GLU A 13 1.38 -3.43 -13.81
CA GLU A 13 -0.07 -3.22 -13.70
C GLU A 13 -0.61 -3.77 -12.38
N VAL A 14 -0.29 -5.03 -12.05
CA VAL A 14 -0.71 -5.63 -10.79
C VAL A 14 -0.12 -4.89 -9.59
N THR A 15 1.15 -4.47 -9.64
CA THR A 15 1.75 -3.68 -8.57
C THR A 15 1.05 -2.34 -8.41
N ALA A 16 0.73 -1.64 -9.50
CA ALA A 16 -0.01 -0.37 -9.43
C ALA A 16 -1.37 -0.55 -8.77
N HIS A 17 -2.14 -1.57 -9.16
CA HIS A 17 -3.44 -1.86 -8.53
C HIS A 17 -3.36 -2.18 -7.04
N ILE A 18 -2.32 -2.90 -6.61
CA ILE A 18 -2.09 -3.17 -5.18
C ILE A 18 -1.77 -1.86 -4.43
N SER A 19 -0.93 -1.00 -5.02
CA SER A 19 -0.59 0.31 -4.44
C SER A 19 -1.82 1.21 -4.32
N ASP A 20 -2.66 1.29 -5.37
CA ASP A 20 -3.92 2.04 -5.35
C ASP A 20 -4.88 1.53 -4.27
N LEU A 21 -5.03 0.20 -4.17
CA LEU A 21 -5.86 -0.42 -3.14
C LEU A 21 -5.36 -0.07 -1.74
N ARG A 22 -4.04 -0.14 -1.50
CA ARG A 22 -3.43 0.13 -0.21
C ARG A 22 -3.56 1.61 0.18
N ASN A 23 -3.43 2.53 -0.78
CA ASN A 23 -3.69 3.96 -0.58
C ASN A 23 -5.18 4.22 -0.24
N SER A 24 -6.10 3.57 -0.96
CA SER A 24 -7.54 3.68 -0.73
C SER A 24 -7.94 3.20 0.68
N LEU A 25 -7.45 2.02 1.09
CA LEU A 25 -7.73 1.44 2.40
C LEU A 25 -7.01 2.18 3.54
N GLY A 26 -5.83 2.76 3.29
CA GLY A 26 -5.12 3.57 4.28
C GLY A 26 -5.79 4.93 4.56
N ARG A 27 -6.57 5.46 3.60
CA ARG A 27 -7.37 6.70 3.72
C ARG A 27 -6.58 7.96 4.14
N ARG A 28 -5.26 7.96 3.93
CA ARG A 28 -4.31 8.96 4.43
C ARG A 28 -3.36 9.47 3.33
N GLY A 29 -3.89 9.54 2.10
CA GLY A 29 -3.16 9.99 0.92
C GLY A 29 -2.44 8.87 0.18
N VAL A 30 -1.54 9.28 -0.72
CA VAL A 30 -0.71 8.38 -1.52
C VAL A 30 0.59 8.12 -0.76
N LYS A 31 0.81 6.86 -0.41
CA LYS A 31 2.01 6.38 0.31
C LYS A 31 2.63 5.17 -0.37
N ASP A 32 2.02 4.72 -1.46
CA ASP A 32 2.50 3.65 -2.31
C ASP A 32 2.37 4.02 -3.76
N GLU A 33 3.27 3.46 -4.54
CA GLU A 33 3.39 3.71 -5.95
C GLU A 33 3.61 2.38 -6.68
N GLY A 34 3.32 2.35 -7.97
CA GLY A 34 3.65 1.22 -8.82
C GLY A 34 5.15 1.13 -9.09
N LEU A 35 5.57 0.10 -9.84
CA LEU A 35 6.97 -0.03 -10.29
C LEU A 35 7.40 1.07 -11.27
N VAL A 36 6.42 1.73 -11.89
CA VAL A 36 6.61 2.80 -12.86
C VAL A 36 5.80 4.01 -12.40
N VAL A 37 6.46 5.14 -12.28
CA VAL A 37 5.87 6.43 -11.89
C VAL A 37 6.22 7.50 -12.92
N ALA A 38 5.49 8.62 -12.90
CA ALA A 38 5.91 9.80 -13.66
C ALA A 38 7.31 10.24 -13.19
N ALA A 39 8.17 10.70 -14.08
CA ALA A 39 9.56 11.04 -13.74
C ALA A 39 9.65 12.06 -12.59
N GLU A 40 8.74 13.04 -12.58
CA GLU A 40 8.58 14.04 -11.51
C GLU A 40 8.22 13.47 -10.12
N LEU A 41 7.66 12.26 -10.08
CA LEU A 41 7.31 11.55 -8.85
C LEU A 41 8.35 10.49 -8.46
N GLY A 42 9.28 10.16 -9.34
CA GLY A 42 10.34 9.21 -9.02
C GLY A 42 11.45 9.82 -8.16
N PRO A 43 12.43 9.00 -7.75
CA PRO A 43 13.56 9.45 -6.95
C PRO A 43 14.23 10.68 -7.57
N GLU A 44 14.34 11.74 -6.76
CA GLU A 44 14.91 13.05 -7.13
C GLU A 44 14.19 13.77 -8.30
N GLY A 45 13.04 13.28 -8.76
CA GLY A 45 12.33 13.81 -9.93
C GLY A 45 13.00 13.47 -11.27
N LEU A 46 13.92 12.48 -11.27
CA LEU A 46 14.79 12.17 -12.41
C LEU A 46 14.56 10.79 -13.02
N THR A 47 13.76 9.93 -12.38
CA THR A 47 13.68 8.52 -12.73
C THR A 47 12.23 8.05 -12.82
N VAL A 48 11.93 7.13 -13.74
CA VAL A 48 10.57 6.56 -13.90
C VAL A 48 10.38 5.22 -13.18
N GLY A 49 11.47 4.59 -12.74
CA GLY A 49 11.45 3.30 -12.06
C GLY A 49 11.42 3.47 -10.54
N ASN A 50 10.60 2.67 -9.87
CA ASN A 50 10.45 2.73 -8.42
C ASN A 50 10.66 1.36 -7.77
N VAL A 51 11.32 1.37 -6.61
CA VAL A 51 11.50 0.20 -5.73
C VAL A 51 10.88 0.47 -4.36
N ILE A 52 10.99 1.70 -3.86
CA ILE A 52 10.46 2.15 -2.57
C ILE A 52 9.79 3.50 -2.80
N ALA A 53 8.48 3.57 -2.53
CA ALA A 53 7.74 4.82 -2.58
C ALA A 53 8.25 5.78 -1.50
N GLY A 54 8.56 7.01 -1.90
CA GLY A 54 9.12 8.01 -1.01
C GLY A 54 8.99 9.42 -1.59
N ASP A 55 9.29 10.42 -0.77
CA ASP A 55 9.20 11.82 -1.17
C ASP A 55 10.37 12.26 -2.08
N HIS A 56 10.39 13.55 -2.45
CA HIS A 56 11.45 14.13 -3.28
C HIS A 56 12.86 14.06 -2.66
N LEU A 57 12.97 13.77 -1.35
CA LEU A 57 14.23 13.55 -0.66
C LEU A 57 14.59 12.06 -0.58
N SER A 58 13.85 11.19 -1.27
CA SER A 58 13.96 9.73 -1.22
C SER A 58 13.72 9.15 0.17
N LEU A 59 12.91 9.82 1.02
CA LEU A 59 12.47 9.27 2.30
C LEU A 59 11.20 8.45 2.11
N ALA A 60 11.25 7.19 2.54
CA ALA A 60 10.12 6.28 2.41
C ALA A 60 8.90 6.76 3.21
N TYR A 61 7.71 6.66 2.62
CA TYR A 61 6.47 7.00 3.32
C TYR A 61 6.18 6.03 4.46
N ASP A 62 5.82 6.56 5.62
CA ASP A 62 5.46 5.78 6.80
C ASP A 62 3.98 5.38 6.79
N ARG A 63 3.60 4.45 7.67
CA ARG A 63 2.21 4.13 7.97
C ARG A 63 2.01 3.97 9.45
N THR A 64 0.91 4.51 9.96
CA THR A 64 0.51 4.23 11.33
C THR A 64 -0.07 2.82 11.45
N PRO A 65 -0.07 2.23 12.65
CA PRO A 65 -0.70 0.93 12.88
C PRO A 65 -2.16 0.87 12.42
N GLU A 66 -2.93 1.95 12.56
CA GLU A 66 -4.33 2.04 12.12
C GLU A 66 -4.46 1.96 10.60
N GLU A 67 -3.59 2.64 9.86
CA GLU A 67 -3.54 2.53 8.39
C GLU A 67 -3.26 1.07 7.99
N ILE A 68 -2.26 0.45 8.63
CA ILE A 68 -1.90 -0.95 8.37
C ILE A 68 -3.08 -1.88 8.68
N LEU A 69 -3.77 -1.70 9.81
CA LEU A 69 -4.93 -2.51 10.18
C LEU A 69 -6.08 -2.36 9.18
N GLY A 70 -6.41 -1.14 8.77
CA GLY A 70 -7.42 -0.91 7.73
C GLY A 70 -7.09 -1.60 6.40
N ILE A 71 -5.81 -1.62 6.02
CA ILE A 71 -5.30 -2.31 4.82
C ILE A 71 -5.40 -3.82 4.97
N VAL A 72 -4.84 -4.41 6.03
CA VAL A 72 -4.78 -5.88 6.18
C VAL A 72 -6.13 -6.49 6.50
N TYR A 73 -7.05 -5.71 7.09
CA TYR A 73 -8.45 -6.12 7.25
C TYR A 73 -9.26 -5.96 5.95
N GLY A 74 -8.76 -5.21 4.96
CA GLY A 74 -9.44 -4.99 3.70
C GLY A 74 -10.69 -4.11 3.81
N THR A 75 -10.91 -3.46 4.95
CA THR A 75 -12.12 -2.67 5.24
C THR A 75 -11.86 -1.16 5.19
N GLY A 76 -10.60 -0.75 5.30
CA GLY A 76 -10.21 0.64 5.51
C GLY A 76 -10.63 1.20 6.88
N ASN A 77 -11.14 0.35 7.77
CA ASN A 77 -11.48 0.68 9.14
C ASN A 77 -10.66 -0.22 10.09
N PRO A 78 -9.73 0.35 10.87
CA PRO A 78 -8.88 -0.44 11.76
C PRO A 78 -9.64 -1.15 12.90
N ALA A 79 -10.89 -0.76 13.17
CA ALA A 79 -11.76 -1.39 14.16
C ALA A 79 -12.67 -2.50 13.58
N GLN A 80 -12.61 -2.75 12.27
CA GLN A 80 -13.43 -3.76 11.60
C GLN A 80 -12.54 -4.82 10.96
N HIS A 81 -12.46 -5.98 11.62
CA HIS A 81 -11.67 -7.12 11.15
C HIS A 81 -12.23 -7.75 9.88
N GLY A 82 -11.38 -8.45 9.13
CA GLY A 82 -11.68 -8.98 7.80
C GLY A 82 -10.41 -9.39 7.06
N GLY A 83 -10.52 -9.59 5.74
CA GLY A 83 -9.36 -9.76 4.86
C GLY A 83 -8.39 -10.85 5.31
N PHE A 84 -7.13 -10.47 5.52
CA PHE A 84 -6.08 -11.41 5.97
C PHE A 84 -6.26 -11.85 7.43
N PHE A 85 -7.00 -11.09 8.23
CA PHE A 85 -7.26 -11.37 9.64
C PHE A 85 -8.77 -11.38 9.91
N PRO A 86 -9.49 -12.40 9.42
CA PRO A 86 -10.95 -12.44 9.51
C PRO A 86 -11.47 -12.46 10.96
N GLN A 87 -10.64 -12.87 11.93
CA GLN A 87 -10.94 -12.90 13.36
C GLN A 87 -10.29 -11.73 14.14
N GLY A 88 -9.69 -10.76 13.44
CA GLY A 88 -8.91 -9.69 14.05
C GLY A 88 -7.47 -10.07 14.32
N ALA A 89 -6.64 -9.04 14.52
CA ALA A 89 -5.23 -9.19 14.87
C ALA A 89 -5.10 -9.20 16.39
N ASP A 90 -4.16 -10.00 16.92
CA ASP A 90 -4.12 -10.30 18.35
C ASP A 90 -3.17 -9.39 19.17
N GLY A 91 -2.67 -8.32 18.56
CA GLY A 91 -1.75 -7.38 19.20
C GLY A 91 -2.46 -6.36 20.09
N ARG A 92 -1.74 -5.80 21.07
CA ARG A 92 -2.23 -4.74 21.98
C ARG A 92 -2.92 -3.59 21.25
N ILE A 93 -2.36 -3.15 20.12
CA ILE A 93 -2.90 -2.03 19.33
C ILE A 93 -4.25 -2.41 18.71
N ALA A 94 -4.31 -3.54 18.00
CA ALA A 94 -5.53 -4.01 17.35
C ALA A 94 -6.65 -4.23 18.37
N ARG A 95 -6.36 -4.94 19.46
CA ARG A 95 -7.32 -5.15 20.56
C ARG A 95 -7.82 -3.83 21.18
N GLY A 96 -6.96 -2.81 21.25
CA GLY A 96 -7.33 -1.49 21.78
C GLY A 96 -8.23 -0.66 20.87
N LEU A 97 -8.41 -1.04 19.61
CA LEU A 97 -9.27 -0.37 18.62
C LEU A 97 -10.63 -1.06 18.47
N LEU A 98 -10.80 -2.26 19.03
CA LEU A 98 -12.05 -3.01 19.09
C LEU A 98 -12.75 -2.60 20.39
N ALA A 99 -13.78 -1.75 20.30
CA ALA A 99 -14.60 -1.34 21.45
C ALA A 99 -15.45 -2.51 21.99
#